data_AF-K1S622-F1
#
_entry.id   AF-K1S622-F1
#
_cell.length_a   1.000
_cell.length_b   1.000
_cell.length_c   1.000
_cell.angle_alpha   90.00
_cell.angle_beta   90.00
_cell.angle_gamma   90.00
#
_symmetry.space_group_name_H-M   'P 1'
#
loop_
_entity.id
_entity.type
_entity.pdbx_description
1 polymer ?
#
loop_
_entity_poly.entity_id
_entity_poly.type
_entity_poly.pdbx_seq_one_letter_code
_entity_poly.pdbx_strand_id
1 'polypeptide(L)'
;MYQIMTHYMRKKEEIEKIAELFARFRAEVENLNSLNLYDINIHAENVIIPILNIVYGLNLVNINNEVKNSSAIDLVDTDNRIAIQVTST
;
A
#
# COMPACT_ATOMS: atom_id res chain seq x y z
N MET A 1 36.09 2.93 -0.14
CA MET A 1 35.67 2.25 1.10
C MET A 1 34.64 3.07 1.89
N TYR A 2 34.96 4.30 2.34
CA TYR A 2 34.01 5.17 3.05
C TYR A 2 32.70 5.41 2.30
N GLN A 3 32.75 5.78 1.01
CA GLN A 3 31.53 6.06 0.21
C GLN A 3 30.59 4.86 0.05
N ILE A 4 31.13 3.63 0.00
CA ILE A 4 30.36 2.39 -0.06
C ILE A 4 29.66 2.14 1.29
N MET A 5 30.37 2.35 2.39
CA MET A 5 29.79 2.22 3.74
C MET A 5 28.70 3.26 4.00
N THR A 6 28.89 4.52 3.58
CA THR A 6 27.85 5.56 3.69
C THR A 6 26.61 5.20 2.87
N HIS A 7 26.77 4.65 1.66
CA HIS A 7 25.63 4.20 0.86
C HIS A 7 24.88 3.03 1.54
N TYR A 8 25.63 2.05 2.07
CA TYR A 8 25.06 0.91 2.79
C TYR A 8 24.27 1.34 4.02
N MET A 9 24.82 2.23 4.84
CA MET A 9 24.14 2.75 6.04
C MET A 9 22.86 3.49 5.69
N ARG A 10 22.87 4.31 4.63
CA ARG A 10 21.68 5.03 4.17
C ARG A 10 20.58 4.07 3.72
N LYS A 11 20.93 3.07 2.92
CA LYS A 11 19.98 2.03 2.47
C LYS A 11 19.39 1.26 3.65
N LYS A 12 20.20 0.97 4.67
CA LYS A 12 19.74 0.33 5.90
C LYS A 12 18.73 1.22 6.64
N GLU A 13 19.05 2.49 6.85
CA GLU A 13 18.15 3.47 7.49
C GLU A 13 16.82 3.60 6.74
N GLU A 14 16.85 3.63 5.40
CA GLU A 14 15.65 3.67 4.57
C GLU A 14 14.77 2.42 4.77
N ILE A 15 15.38 1.22 4.76
CA ILE A 15 14.65 -0.04 4.96
C ILE A 15 14.05 -0.11 6.37
N GLU A 16 14.82 0.27 7.39
CA GLU A 16 14.33 0.33 8.77
C GLU A 16 13.17 1.32 8.90
N LYS A 17 13.26 2.48 8.22
CA LYS A 17 12.19 3.47 8.24
C LYS A 17 10.92 2.97 7.54
N ILE A 18 11.06 2.31 6.41
CA ILE A 18 9.95 1.68 5.70
C ILE A 18 9.28 0.65 6.62
N ALA A 19 10.05 -0.25 7.22
CA ALA A 19 9.52 -1.28 8.14
C ALA A 19 8.78 -0.67 9.34
N GLU A 20 9.33 0.38 9.95
CA GLU A 20 8.69 1.13 11.04
C GLU A 20 7.33 1.69 10.63
N LEU A 21 7.26 2.34 9.46
CA LEU A 21 6.03 2.95 8.95
C LEU A 21 4.96 1.90 8.63
N PHE A 22 5.34 0.80 7.97
CA PHE A 22 4.41 -0.30 7.69
C PHE A 22 3.90 -0.98 8.97
N ALA A 23 4.76 -1.16 9.98
CA ALA A 23 4.34 -1.74 11.24
C ALA A 23 3.30 -0.86 11.97
N ARG A 24 3.50 0.46 11.97
CA ARG A 24 2.53 1.42 12.53
C ARG A 24 1.23 1.41 11.75
N PHE A 25 1.32 1.48 10.43
CA PHE A 25 0.16 1.46 9.55
C PHE A 25 -0.69 0.19 9.75
N ARG A 26 -0.04 -0.98 9.81
CA ARG A 26 -0.71 -2.25 10.13
C ARG A 26 -1.44 -2.18 11.48
N ALA A 27 -0.75 -1.73 12.53
CA ALA A 27 -1.36 -1.63 13.86
C ALA A 27 -2.55 -0.68 13.89
N GLU A 28 -2.50 0.43 13.14
CA GLU A 28 -3.62 1.37 13.01
C GLU A 28 -4.84 0.72 12.34
N VAL A 29 -4.63 0.03 11.23
CA VAL A 29 -5.69 -0.72 10.53
C VAL A 29 -6.32 -1.77 11.45
N GLU A 30 -5.49 -2.58 12.14
CA GLU A 30 -5.95 -3.61 13.07
C GLU A 30 -6.78 -3.03 14.22
N ASN A 31 -6.29 -1.95 14.84
CA ASN A 31 -6.98 -1.31 15.96
C ASN A 31 -8.33 -0.72 15.51
N LEU A 32 -8.38 0.00 14.39
CA LEU A 32 -9.62 0.62 13.91
C LEU A 32 -10.64 -0.43 13.46
N ASN A 33 -10.20 -1.49 12.77
CA ASN A 33 -11.06 -2.62 12.42
C ASN A 33 -11.63 -3.31 13.67
N SER A 34 -10.84 -3.48 14.73
CA SER A 34 -11.31 -4.06 15.99
C SER A 34 -12.42 -3.23 16.67
N LEU A 35 -12.49 -1.94 16.34
CA LEU A 35 -13.52 -1.00 16.78
C LEU A 35 -14.68 -0.87 15.78
N ASN A 36 -14.71 -1.69 14.72
CA ASN A 36 -15.66 -1.61 13.60
C ASN A 36 -15.60 -0.30 12.80
N LEU A 37 -14.45 0.39 12.80
CA LEU A 37 -14.20 1.61 12.03
C LEU A 37 -13.49 1.27 10.71
N TYR A 38 -14.28 0.94 9.68
CA TYR A 38 -13.76 0.40 8.41
C TYR A 38 -13.30 1.44 7.39
N ASP A 39 -13.47 2.74 7.66
CA ASP A 39 -13.02 3.82 6.76
C ASP A 39 -11.50 3.74 6.49
N ILE A 40 -10.73 3.19 7.43
CA ILE A 40 -9.30 2.96 7.27
C ILE A 40 -8.96 2.02 6.10
N ASN A 41 -9.86 1.10 5.72
CA ASN A 41 -9.61 0.17 4.62
C ASN A 41 -9.56 0.91 3.27
N ILE A 42 -10.39 1.94 3.07
CA ILE A 42 -10.34 2.79 1.87
C ILE A 42 -9.00 3.55 1.83
N HIS A 43 -8.51 4.01 2.98
CA HIS A 43 -7.19 4.62 3.05
C HIS A 43 -6.09 3.61 2.73
N ALA A 44 -6.21 2.37 3.20
CA ALA A 44 -5.26 1.30 2.94
C ALA A 44 -5.15 0.93 1.45
N GLU A 45 -6.28 0.86 0.75
CA GLU A 45 -6.32 0.67 -0.71
C GLU A 45 -5.49 1.74 -1.42
N ASN A 46 -5.64 3.01 -1.03
CA ASN A 46 -4.91 4.11 -1.68
C ASN A 46 -3.42 4.11 -1.34
N VAL A 47 -3.05 3.73 -0.12
CA VAL A 47 -1.64 3.66 0.30
C VAL A 47 -0.87 2.61 -0.50
N ILE A 48 -1.48 1.46 -0.81
CA ILE A 48 -0.77 0.34 -1.44
C ILE A 48 -0.55 0.55 -2.95
N ILE A 49 -1.36 1.38 -3.63
CA ILE A 49 -1.27 1.68 -5.07
C ILE A 49 0.16 2.07 -5.52
N PRO A 50 0.77 3.16 -5.00
CA PRO A 50 2.08 3.57 -5.48
C PRO A 50 3.15 2.51 -5.25
N ILE A 51 3.03 1.71 -4.18
CA ILE A 51 3.98 0.63 -3.88
C ILE A 51 3.86 -0.48 -4.92
N LEU A 52 2.65 -0.95 -5.21
CA LEU A 52 2.42 -2.00 -6.20
C LEU A 52 2.78 -1.54 -7.61
N ASN A 53 2.47 -0.29 -7.96
CA ASN A 53 2.84 0.30 -9.25
C ASN A 53 4.36 0.30 -9.44
N ILE A 54 5.12 0.66 -8.41
CA ILE A 54 6.59 0.66 -8.46
C ILE A 54 7.15 -0.77 -8.49
N VAL A 55 6.66 -1.66 -7.63
CA VAL A 55 7.24 -3.01 -7.45
C VAL A 55 6.94 -3.91 -8.65
N TYR A 56 5.73 -3.80 -9.22
CA TYR A 56 5.26 -4.67 -10.31
C TYR A 56 5.19 -3.98 -11.67
N GLY A 57 5.51 -2.69 -11.76
CA GLY A 57 5.42 -1.94 -13.01
C GLY A 57 3.98 -1.77 -13.50
N LEU A 58 3.04 -1.59 -12.57
CA LEU A 58 1.61 -1.46 -12.85
C LEU A 58 1.16 0.01 -12.86
N ASN A 59 -0.04 0.24 -13.39
CA ASN A 59 -0.77 1.50 -13.40
C ASN A 59 -2.12 1.34 -12.68
N LEU A 60 -2.08 0.82 -11.44
CA LEU A 60 -3.27 0.62 -10.62
C LEU A 60 -3.91 1.97 -10.26
N VAL A 61 -5.24 2.02 -10.35
CA VAL A 61 -6.09 3.10 -9.84
C VAL A 61 -7.18 2.52 -8.95
N ASN A 62 -7.60 3.26 -7.93
CA ASN A 62 -8.74 2.87 -7.10
C ASN A 62 -10.03 2.99 -7.91
N ILE A 63 -10.77 1.89 -8.08
CA ILE A 63 -12.00 1.87 -8.89
C ILE A 63 -13.13 2.69 -8.26
N ASN A 64 -13.13 2.87 -6.93
CA ASN A 64 -14.12 3.69 -6.24
C ASN A 64 -14.07 5.16 -6.66
N ASN A 65 -12.96 5.62 -7.25
CA ASN A 65 -12.84 6.96 -7.83
C ASN A 65 -13.55 7.08 -9.20
N GLU A 66 -13.73 5.98 -9.92
CA GLU A 66 -14.31 5.93 -11.27
C GLU A 66 -15.78 5.46 -11.24
N VAL A 67 -16.07 4.41 -10.46
CA VAL A 67 -17.39 3.79 -10.32
C VAL A 67 -17.67 3.54 -8.84
N LYS A 68 -18.62 4.30 -8.28
CA LYS A 68 -19.07 4.07 -6.90
C LYS A 68 -19.68 2.67 -6.77
N ASN A 69 -19.33 1.97 -5.67
CA ASN A 69 -19.89 0.68 -5.27
C ASN A 69 -19.51 -0.52 -6.17
N SER A 70 -18.29 -0.55 -6.73
CA SER A 70 -17.75 -1.79 -7.30
C SER A 70 -17.47 -2.78 -6.15
N SER A 71 -18.40 -3.69 -5.89
CA SER A 71 -18.44 -4.46 -4.63
C SER A 71 -17.37 -5.55 -4.48
N ALA A 72 -16.49 -5.75 -5.46
CA ALA A 72 -15.56 -6.90 -5.48
C ALA A 72 -14.14 -6.58 -5.97
N ILE A 73 -13.90 -5.35 -6.43
CA ILE A 73 -12.61 -4.93 -6.99
C ILE A 73 -12.29 -3.59 -6.34
N ASP A 74 -11.08 -3.45 -5.82
CA ASP A 74 -10.63 -2.20 -5.19
C ASP A 74 -9.72 -1.42 -6.14
N LEU A 75 -8.78 -2.12 -6.79
CA LEU A 75 -7.79 -1.53 -7.69
C LEU A 75 -7.83 -2.17 -9.07
N VAL A 76 -7.67 -1.35 -10.12
CA VAL A 76 -7.62 -1.80 -11.51
C VAL A 76 -6.46 -1.21 -12.28
N ASP A 77 -5.85 -2.02 -13.13
CA ASP A 77 -4.96 -1.60 -14.21
C ASP A 77 -5.56 -2.11 -15.51
N THR A 78 -6.14 -1.21 -16.30
CA THR A 78 -6.84 -1.54 -17.54
C THR A 78 -5.91 -1.97 -18.66
N ASP A 79 -4.69 -1.42 -18.70
CA ASP A 79 -3.71 -1.70 -19.75
C ASP A 79 -3.20 -3.13 -19.62
N ASN A 80 -2.88 -3.52 -18.39
CA ASN A 80 -2.40 -4.87 -18.07
C ASN A 80 -3.54 -5.86 -17.79
N ARG A 81 -4.80 -5.40 -17.77
CA ARG A 81 -6.00 -6.20 -17.46
C ARG A 81 -5.92 -6.90 -16.10
N ILE A 82 -5.44 -6.18 -15.10
CA ILE A 82 -5.28 -6.66 -13.72
C ILE A 82 -6.35 -6.01 -12.84
N ALA A 83 -6.96 -6.81 -11.98
CA ALA A 83 -7.85 -6.38 -10.91
C ALA A 83 -7.34 -6.94 -9.59
N ILE A 84 -7.29 -6.10 -8.55
CA ILE A 84 -6.80 -6.46 -7.22
C ILE A 84 -7.88 -6.10 -6.20
N GLN A 85 -8.11 -7.03 -5.28
CA GLN A 85 -8.84 -6.78 -4.05
C GLN A 85 -7.82 -6.65 -2.90
N VAL A 86 -7.98 -5.63 -2.06
CA VAL A 86 -7.17 -5.34 -0.89
C VAL A 86 -8.00 -5.66 0.36
N THR A 87 -7.51 -6.57 1.19
CA THR A 87 -8.15 -6.90 2.47
C THR A 87 -7.19 -6.73 3.63
N SER A 88 -7.67 -6.15 4.72
CA SER A 88 -6.99 -6.19 6.02
C SER A 88 -7.34 -7.49 6.75
N THR A 89 -6.36 -8.12 7.40
CA THR A 89 -6.51 -9.35 8.20
C THR A 89 -6.11 -9.10 9.64
#